data_AF-A0A8C2VFP3-F1
#
_entry.id   AF-A0A8C2VFP3-F1
#
_cell.length_a   1.000
_cell.length_b   1.000
_cell.length_c   1.000
_cell.angle_alpha   90.00
_cell.angle_beta   90.00
_cell.angle_gamma   90.00
#
_symmetry.space_group_name_H-M   'P 1'
#
loop_
_entity.id
_entity.type
_entity.pdbx_description
1 polymer ?
#
loop_
_entity_poly.entity_id
_entity_poly.type
_entity_poly.pdbx_seq_one_letter_code
_entity_poly.pdbx_strand_id
1 'polypeptide(L)'
;MNWLLEEQERTSPHPAGMALPSRHCLLLIGALSIFILDCFTKGQKNSTLIFTKQNTIRNCSCSADIRDCDYSLANLMCSCKTVLPFAVERSSYSGHLTIWFTDSSVLGRLLNFTLVQDLKLSLCSSNTLPTKYLAICGLKRLRISTEAKYPFPEQSLLIHTTGDADSLHKGWQTCMYISFLDVALFNRDSSLKSYSIENIASIAHEFPDFSYFKAFPMPSNKSYVVTVIY
;
A
#
# COMPACT_ATOMS: atom_id res chain seq x y z
N MET A 1 29.27 78.93 24.20
CA MET A 1 30.27 78.25 23.35
C MET A 1 30.85 77.12 24.16
N ASN A 2 30.65 75.88 23.68
CA ASN A 2 31.22 74.59 24.11
C ASN A 2 30.87 74.13 25.55
N TRP A 3 29.83 73.31 25.77
CA TRP A 3 29.69 71.84 25.57
C TRP A 3 30.55 70.97 26.50
N LEU A 4 29.83 70.13 27.27
CA LEU A 4 30.09 68.76 27.76
C LEU A 4 29.88 68.64 29.28
N LEU A 5 29.22 67.62 29.83
CA LEU A 5 28.13 66.73 29.41
C LEU A 5 27.69 66.01 30.69
N GLU A 6 26.40 65.70 30.74
CA GLU A 6 25.69 64.97 31.80
C GLU A 6 26.12 63.51 31.99
N GLU A 7 25.66 62.96 33.13
CA GLU A 7 25.21 61.59 33.41
C GLU A 7 26.22 60.43 33.38
N GLN A 8 26.38 59.65 34.45
CA GLN A 8 25.46 58.82 35.26
C GLN A 8 25.54 57.33 34.88
N GLU A 9 25.84 56.56 35.91
CA GLU A 9 26.24 55.17 35.99
C GLU A 9 25.14 54.19 35.52
N ARG A 10 25.49 53.23 34.66
CA ARG A 10 24.70 52.00 34.42
C ARG A 10 25.61 50.80 34.14
N THR A 11 25.38 49.77 34.94
CA THR A 11 25.97 48.43 34.92
C THR A 11 25.60 47.57 33.71
N SER A 12 26.49 46.59 33.45
CA SER A 12 26.40 45.33 32.65
C SER A 12 26.80 45.36 31.17
N PRO A 13 27.20 44.22 30.54
CA PRO A 13 27.50 42.88 31.09
C PRO A 13 28.89 42.30 30.67
N HIS A 14 29.32 41.23 31.36
CA HIS A 14 30.48 40.42 30.99
C HIS A 14 30.39 39.84 29.57
N PRO A 15 31.53 39.67 28.85
CA PRO A 15 31.53 38.96 27.59
C PRO A 15 31.34 37.46 27.85
N ALA A 16 30.18 36.93 27.45
CA ALA A 16 29.97 35.49 27.36
C ALA A 16 30.91 34.94 26.27
N GLY A 17 31.99 34.29 26.68
CA GLY A 17 32.83 33.52 25.78
C GLY A 17 31.97 32.47 25.08
N MET A 18 31.87 32.55 23.75
CA MET A 18 31.29 31.48 22.96
C MET A 18 32.22 30.27 23.09
N ALA A 19 31.88 29.35 23.98
CA ALA A 19 32.55 28.06 24.07
C ALA A 19 32.27 27.30 22.77
N LEU A 20 33.34 27.07 21.99
CA LEU A 20 33.25 26.26 20.79
C LEU A 20 32.77 24.86 21.19
N PRO A 21 31.69 24.33 20.59
CA PRO A 21 31.18 23.03 20.96
C PRO A 21 32.26 21.96 20.78
N SER A 22 32.46 21.15 21.83
CA SER A 22 33.39 20.03 21.83
C SER A 22 33.20 19.16 20.58
N ARG A 23 34.31 18.68 19.99
CA ARG A 23 34.30 17.79 18.81
C ARG A 23 33.32 16.62 18.93
N HIS A 24 33.13 16.10 20.15
CA HIS A 24 32.17 15.03 20.40
C HIS A 24 30.72 15.48 20.19
N CYS A 25 30.38 16.71 20.56
CA CYS A 25 29.04 17.28 20.36
C CYS A 25 28.74 17.52 18.87
N LEU A 26 29.74 17.99 18.11
CA LEU A 26 29.61 18.16 16.66
C LEU A 26 29.48 16.80 15.92
N LEU A 27 30.20 15.77 16.37
CA LEU A 27 30.08 14.42 15.83
C LEU A 27 28.73 13.78 16.18
N LEU A 28 28.19 14.03 17.38
CA LEU A 28 26.87 13.56 17.78
C LEU A 28 25.76 14.24 16.95
N ILE A 29 25.84 15.55 16.73
CA ILE A 29 24.90 16.28 15.86
C ILE A 29 25.00 15.75 14.42
N GLY A 30 26.22 15.52 13.91
CA GLY A 30 26.44 14.92 12.59
C GLY A 30 25.86 13.51 12.48
N ALA A 31 26.06 12.66 13.49
CA ALA A 31 25.51 11.30 13.52
C ALA A 31 23.98 11.31 13.59
N LEU A 32 23.38 12.12 14.47
CA LEU A 32 21.92 12.30 14.55
C LEU A 32 21.33 12.78 13.22
N SER A 33 22.03 13.69 12.53
CA SER A 33 21.60 14.18 11.20
C SER A 33 21.62 13.07 10.14
N ILE A 34 22.62 12.19 10.16
CA ILE A 34 22.73 11.05 9.24
C ILE A 34 21.68 9.98 9.57
N PHE A 35 21.43 9.69 10.85
CA PHE A 35 20.39 8.74 11.28
C PHE A 35 18.99 9.23 10.92
N ILE A 36 18.70 10.53 11.09
CA ILE A 36 17.42 11.10 10.66
C ILE A 36 17.28 11.01 9.15
N LEU A 37 18.32 11.38 8.38
CA LEU A 37 18.26 11.33 6.92
C LEU A 37 18.11 9.89 6.37
N ASP A 38 18.79 8.90 6.94
CA ASP A 38 18.69 7.50 6.51
C ASP A 38 17.34 6.84 6.89
N CYS A 39 16.72 7.27 7.99
CA CYS A 39 15.34 6.90 8.32
C CYS A 39 14.33 7.51 7.32
N PHE A 40 14.54 8.74 6.87
CA PHE A 40 13.68 9.39 5.88
C PHE A 40 13.87 8.80 4.46
N THR A 41 15.08 8.39 4.08
CA THR A 41 15.35 7.83 2.74
C THR A 41 14.99 6.34 2.62
N LYS A 42 15.12 5.53 3.70
CA LYS A 42 14.60 4.15 3.71
C LYS A 42 13.07 4.08 3.67
N GLY A 43 12.38 5.17 4.05
CA GLY A 43 10.92 5.28 4.03
C GLY A 43 10.31 5.70 2.69
N GLN A 44 11.11 6.22 1.74
CA GLN A 44 10.63 6.58 0.40
C GLN A 44 10.49 5.33 -0.49
N LYS A 45 9.60 4.43 -0.13
CA LYS A 45 9.00 3.55 -1.13
C LYS A 45 7.90 4.36 -1.81
N ASN A 46 8.08 4.67 -3.08
CA ASN A 46 7.01 5.23 -3.91
C ASN A 46 5.82 4.26 -3.86
N SER A 47 4.80 4.59 -3.08
CA SER A 47 3.60 3.78 -2.97
C SER A 47 2.67 4.15 -4.13
N THR A 48 2.15 3.13 -4.80
CA THR A 48 1.17 3.34 -5.87
C THR A 48 -0.20 3.40 -5.23
N LEU A 49 -0.87 4.55 -5.38
CA LEU A 49 -2.25 4.75 -4.97
C LEU A 49 -3.14 4.83 -6.21
N ILE A 50 -4.14 3.97 -6.30
CA ILE A 50 -5.17 4.02 -7.34
C ILE A 50 -6.51 4.33 -6.70
N PHE A 51 -7.25 5.29 -7.25
CA PHE A 51 -8.61 5.53 -6.79
C PHE A 51 -9.54 5.92 -7.92
N THR A 52 -10.84 5.70 -7.71
CA THR A 52 -11.88 6.08 -8.67
C THR A 52 -12.72 7.21 -8.12
N LYS A 53 -12.84 8.29 -8.89
CA LYS A 53 -13.74 9.42 -8.58
C LYS A 53 -14.53 9.77 -9.84
N GLN A 54 -15.86 9.76 -9.75
CA GLN A 54 -16.76 10.16 -10.85
C GLN A 54 -16.41 9.47 -12.19
N ASN A 55 -16.27 8.14 -12.17
CA ASN A 55 -15.91 7.28 -13.31
C ASN A 55 -14.51 7.48 -13.91
N THR A 56 -13.66 8.33 -13.30
CA THR A 56 -12.25 8.46 -13.69
C THR A 56 -11.36 7.68 -12.74
N ILE A 57 -10.37 6.97 -13.30
CA ILE A 57 -9.33 6.27 -12.52
C ILE A 57 -8.14 7.21 -12.42
N ARG A 58 -7.67 7.44 -11.19
CA ARG A 58 -6.45 8.17 -10.88
C ARG A 58 -5.38 7.18 -10.45
N ASN A 59 -4.23 7.23 -11.11
CA ASN A 59 -3.02 6.50 -10.71
C ASN A 59 -2.02 7.52 -10.16
N CYS A 60 -1.69 7.38 -8.90
CA CYS A 60 -0.90 8.32 -8.13
C CYS A 60 0.36 7.67 -7.59
N SER A 61 1.47 8.39 -7.66
CA SER A 61 2.69 8.08 -6.91
C SER A 61 2.75 8.98 -5.69
N CYS A 62 2.79 8.38 -4.50
CA CYS A 62 2.86 9.09 -3.22
C CYS A 62 4.20 8.81 -2.55
N SER A 63 4.77 9.82 -1.88
CA SER A 63 6.01 9.69 -1.09
C SER A 63 5.77 9.22 0.35
N ALA A 64 4.51 9.24 0.79
CA ALA A 64 4.05 8.82 2.11
C ALA A 64 2.65 8.22 2.01
N ASP A 65 2.26 7.43 3.01
CA ASP A 65 0.91 6.89 3.11
C ASP A 65 -0.10 8.03 3.34
N ILE A 66 -1.17 8.03 2.54
CA ILE A 66 -2.26 8.98 2.66
C ILE A 66 -3.39 8.35 3.46
N ARG A 67 -4.03 9.14 4.32
CA ARG A 67 -5.25 8.72 5.02
C ARG A 67 -6.27 8.19 4.00
N ASP A 68 -6.76 6.98 4.25
CA ASP A 68 -7.70 6.32 3.36
C ASP A 68 -8.90 7.20 3.04
N CYS A 69 -9.34 7.17 1.78
CA CYS A 69 -10.50 7.89 1.27
C CYS A 69 -10.41 9.43 1.30
N ASP A 70 -9.27 10.01 1.69
CA ASP A 70 -9.03 11.46 1.60
C ASP A 70 -8.52 11.86 0.20
N TYR A 71 -9.45 11.95 -0.75
CA TYR A 71 -9.14 12.33 -2.13
C TYR A 71 -8.49 13.71 -2.25
N SER A 72 -8.85 14.66 -1.38
CA SER A 72 -8.30 16.02 -1.44
C SER A 72 -6.84 16.02 -1.02
N LEU A 73 -6.52 15.31 0.07
CA LEU A 73 -5.15 15.13 0.53
C LEU A 73 -4.29 14.38 -0.49
N ALA A 74 -4.83 13.31 -1.10
CA ALA A 74 -4.13 12.57 -2.14
C ALA A 74 -3.77 13.44 -3.35
N ASN A 75 -4.70 14.29 -3.82
CA ASN A 75 -4.44 15.19 -4.95
C ASN A 75 -3.41 16.29 -4.62
N LEU A 76 -3.25 16.64 -3.33
CA LEU A 76 -2.29 17.64 -2.88
C LEU A 76 -0.88 17.03 -2.68
N MET A 77 -0.82 15.81 -2.12
CA MET A 77 0.44 15.19 -1.70
C MET A 77 1.04 14.22 -2.71
N CYS A 78 0.27 13.76 -3.69
CA CYS A 78 0.70 12.76 -4.66
C CYS A 78 0.73 13.30 -6.08
N SER A 79 1.62 12.75 -6.90
CA SER A 79 1.63 13.02 -8.34
C SER A 79 0.66 12.06 -9.04
N CYS A 80 -0.49 12.57 -9.45
CA CYS A 80 -1.60 11.79 -10.00
C CYS A 80 -1.80 12.00 -11.50
N LYS A 81 -2.03 10.91 -12.23
CA LYS A 81 -2.44 10.93 -13.64
C LYS A 81 -3.81 10.26 -13.80
N THR A 82 -4.66 10.82 -14.67
CA THR A 82 -5.90 10.16 -15.08
C THR A 82 -5.58 9.08 -16.09
N VAL A 83 -6.09 7.87 -15.88
CA VAL A 83 -5.91 6.74 -16.79
C VAL A 83 -7.28 6.31 -17.31
N LEU A 84 -7.37 5.95 -18.59
CA LEU A 84 -8.60 5.41 -19.14
C LEU A 84 -8.89 4.04 -18.53
N PRO A 85 -10.16 3.70 -18.24
CA PRO A 85 -10.55 2.43 -17.61
C PRO A 85 -10.08 1.16 -18.34
N PHE A 86 -9.79 1.26 -19.64
CA PHE A 86 -9.31 0.16 -20.49
C PHE A 86 -7.80 0.23 -20.80
N ALA A 87 -7.13 1.33 -20.44
CA ALA A 87 -5.71 1.55 -20.69
C ALA A 87 -4.82 1.24 -19.47
N VAL A 88 -5.41 0.72 -18.39
CA VAL A 88 -4.62 0.09 -17.34
C VAL A 88 -4.09 -1.20 -17.93
N GLU A 89 -2.90 -1.14 -18.55
CA GLU A 89 -2.17 -2.32 -18.98
C GLU A 89 -2.17 -3.32 -17.82
N ARG A 90 -2.54 -4.59 -18.11
CA ARG A 90 -2.45 -5.72 -17.18
C ARG A 90 -0.98 -5.92 -16.82
N SER A 91 -0.53 -5.09 -15.90
CA SER A 91 0.85 -4.87 -15.56
C SER A 91 0.99 -5.24 -14.10
N SER A 92 2.00 -6.04 -13.83
CA SER A 92 2.40 -6.38 -12.47
C SER A 92 2.71 -5.10 -11.70
N TYR A 93 2.26 -5.00 -10.46
CA TYR A 93 2.69 -3.96 -9.53
C TYR A 93 3.86 -4.51 -8.71
N SER A 94 5.04 -3.91 -8.88
CA SER A 94 6.29 -4.37 -8.25
C SER A 94 6.47 -3.90 -6.79
N GLY A 95 5.49 -3.19 -6.22
CA GLY A 95 5.56 -2.60 -4.88
C GLY A 95 4.24 -2.66 -4.11
N HIS A 96 4.12 -1.81 -3.09
CA HIS A 96 2.90 -1.66 -2.31
C HIS A 96 1.83 -0.94 -3.14
N LEU A 97 0.74 -1.63 -3.44
CA LEU A 97 -0.40 -1.07 -4.15
C LEU A 97 -1.53 -0.80 -3.16
N THR A 98 -1.99 0.45 -3.10
CA THR A 98 -3.20 0.84 -2.37
C THR A 98 -4.30 1.18 -3.37
N ILE A 99 -5.49 0.62 -3.20
CA ILE A 99 -6.66 0.94 -4.02
C ILE A 99 -7.80 1.42 -3.14
N TRP A 100 -8.28 2.63 -3.42
CA TRP A 100 -9.50 3.17 -2.86
C TRP A 100 -10.64 3.00 -3.87
N PHE A 101 -11.72 2.37 -3.44
CA PHE A 101 -12.82 2.04 -4.33
C PHE A 101 -14.16 2.26 -3.66
N THR A 102 -15.18 2.50 -4.47
CA THR A 102 -16.57 2.67 -4.03
C THR A 102 -17.49 1.56 -4.55
N ASP A 103 -17.03 0.85 -5.59
CA ASP A 103 -17.77 -0.18 -6.34
C ASP A 103 -16.81 -1.34 -6.71
N SER A 104 -17.27 -2.58 -6.53
CA SER A 104 -16.45 -3.79 -6.75
C SER A 104 -16.17 -4.11 -8.22
N SER A 105 -16.95 -3.58 -9.17
CA SER A 105 -16.71 -3.74 -10.61
C SER A 105 -15.39 -3.12 -11.05
N VAL A 106 -14.98 -2.01 -10.42
CA VAL A 106 -13.69 -1.37 -10.68
C VAL A 106 -12.56 -2.28 -10.25
N LEU A 107 -12.67 -2.90 -9.08
CA LEU A 107 -11.65 -3.84 -8.60
C LEU A 107 -11.48 -5.01 -9.56
N GLY A 108 -12.58 -5.56 -10.10
CA GLY A 108 -12.53 -6.61 -11.11
C GLY A 108 -11.73 -6.22 -12.35
N ARG A 109 -11.81 -4.97 -12.80
CA ARG A 109 -11.03 -4.48 -13.95
C ARG A 109 -9.55 -4.26 -13.63
N LEU A 110 -9.23 -3.86 -12.38
CA LEU A 110 -7.87 -3.54 -11.96
C LEU A 110 -7.06 -4.76 -11.51
N LEU A 111 -7.71 -5.71 -10.84
CA LEU A 111 -7.04 -6.75 -10.07
C LEU A 111 -7.19 -8.16 -10.62
N ASN A 112 -8.21 -8.45 -11.44
CA ASN A 112 -8.40 -9.80 -11.95
C ASN A 112 -7.19 -10.22 -12.81
N PHE A 113 -6.50 -11.23 -12.31
CA PHE A 113 -5.27 -11.80 -12.86
C PHE A 113 -4.09 -10.82 -12.91
N THR A 114 -4.11 -9.81 -12.02
CA THR A 114 -3.02 -8.87 -11.84
C THR A 114 -2.02 -9.42 -10.82
N LEU A 115 -0.73 -9.35 -11.14
CA LEU A 115 0.36 -9.72 -10.24
C LEU A 115 0.63 -8.57 -9.25
N VAL A 116 0.34 -8.78 -7.97
CA VAL A 116 0.59 -7.82 -6.90
C VAL A 116 0.97 -8.56 -5.61
N GLN A 117 2.07 -8.15 -4.98
CA GLN A 117 2.58 -8.83 -3.79
C GLN A 117 2.03 -8.26 -2.48
N ASP A 118 1.91 -6.93 -2.39
CA ASP A 118 1.39 -6.24 -1.21
C ASP A 118 0.26 -5.32 -1.65
N LEU A 119 -0.95 -5.66 -1.23
CA LEU A 119 -2.17 -4.98 -1.63
C LEU A 119 -2.88 -4.44 -0.39
N LYS A 120 -3.23 -3.16 -0.43
CA LYS A 120 -4.16 -2.52 0.48
C LYS A 120 -5.42 -2.12 -0.26
N LEU A 121 -6.58 -2.51 0.24
CA LEU A 121 -7.88 -2.15 -0.32
C LEU A 121 -8.69 -1.36 0.70
N SER A 122 -9.19 -0.20 0.30
CA SER A 122 -10.04 0.64 1.17
C SER A 122 -11.38 0.92 0.50
N LEU A 123 -12.46 0.47 1.13
CA LEU A 123 -13.83 0.78 0.67
C LEU A 123 -14.22 2.18 1.17
N CYS A 124 -14.39 3.12 0.24
CA CYS A 124 -14.71 4.53 0.51
C CYS A 124 -16.19 4.85 0.26
N SER A 125 -17.07 3.90 0.56
CA SER A 125 -18.52 4.07 0.45
C SER A 125 -19.22 3.27 1.55
N SER A 126 -20.44 3.67 1.88
CA SER A 126 -21.28 2.94 2.84
C SER A 126 -22.10 1.81 2.20
N ASN A 127 -21.85 1.50 0.93
CA ASN A 127 -22.64 0.54 0.17
C ASN A 127 -22.27 -0.89 0.57
N THR A 128 -23.26 -1.76 0.59
CA THR A 128 -23.02 -3.20 0.72
C THR A 128 -22.51 -3.76 -0.60
N LEU A 129 -21.45 -4.54 -0.55
CA LEU A 129 -20.89 -5.23 -1.70
C LEU A 129 -21.52 -6.62 -1.86
N PRO A 130 -21.75 -7.07 -3.10
CA PRO A 130 -22.23 -8.42 -3.37
C PRO A 130 -21.13 -9.46 -3.13
N THR A 131 -21.51 -10.70 -2.82
CA THR A 131 -20.58 -11.84 -2.84
C THR A 131 -20.07 -12.07 -4.26
N LYS A 132 -18.83 -11.67 -4.51
CA LYS A 132 -18.13 -11.80 -5.79
C LYS A 132 -16.64 -11.99 -5.51
N TYR A 133 -16.00 -12.85 -6.29
CA TYR A 133 -14.58 -13.13 -6.12
C TYR A 133 -13.71 -12.33 -7.08
N LEU A 134 -12.59 -11.82 -6.58
CA LEU A 134 -11.49 -11.31 -7.39
C LEU A 134 -10.38 -12.36 -7.43
N ALA A 135 -9.77 -12.57 -8.59
CA ALA A 135 -8.64 -13.47 -8.74
C ALA A 135 -7.35 -12.66 -8.79
N ILE A 136 -6.46 -12.80 -7.81
CA ILE A 136 -5.25 -11.97 -7.69
C ILE A 136 -4.02 -12.86 -7.73
N CYS A 137 -3.01 -12.48 -8.51
CA CYS A 137 -1.78 -13.26 -8.66
C CYS A 137 -0.69 -12.81 -7.68
N GLY A 138 -0.01 -13.76 -7.04
CA GLY A 138 1.22 -13.54 -6.29
C GLY A 138 1.08 -12.74 -4.98
N LEU A 139 -0.13 -12.68 -4.43
CA LEU A 139 -0.44 -11.93 -3.22
C LEU A 139 0.28 -12.54 -2.00
N LYS A 140 1.10 -11.74 -1.33
CA LYS A 140 1.80 -12.09 -0.08
C LYS A 140 1.16 -11.46 1.14
N ARG A 141 0.74 -10.20 1.01
CA ARG A 141 0.09 -9.44 2.08
C ARG A 141 -1.15 -8.75 1.54
N LEU A 142 -2.25 -8.90 2.26
CA LEU A 142 -3.48 -8.16 2.05
C LEU A 142 -3.78 -7.30 3.28
N ARG A 143 -4.06 -6.02 3.06
CA ARG A 143 -4.62 -5.13 4.05
C ARG A 143 -5.98 -4.66 3.58
N ILE A 144 -6.95 -4.61 4.48
CA ILE A 144 -8.29 -4.12 4.19
C ILE A 144 -8.65 -3.03 5.19
N SER A 145 -9.35 -2.03 4.68
CA SER A 145 -9.88 -0.93 5.45
C SER A 145 -11.27 -0.59 4.91
N THR A 146 -12.16 -0.17 5.79
CA THR A 146 -13.52 0.23 5.42
C THR A 146 -13.79 1.59 6.02
N GLU A 147 -14.20 2.55 5.19
CA GLU A 147 -14.73 3.82 5.64
C GLU A 147 -16.15 3.59 6.19
N ALA A 148 -16.23 3.02 7.38
CA ALA A 148 -17.45 2.99 8.14
C ALA A 148 -17.45 4.19 9.10
N LYS A 149 -18.65 4.67 9.43
CA LYS A 149 -18.92 5.66 10.49
C LYS A 149 -18.30 5.32 11.86
N TYR A 150 -17.77 4.11 12.01
CA TYR A 150 -17.06 3.59 13.16
C TYR A 150 -15.65 3.16 12.76
N PRO A 151 -14.63 3.46 13.57
CA PRO A 151 -13.25 3.10 13.27
C PRO A 151 -13.06 1.59 13.50
N PHE A 152 -13.45 0.78 12.53
CA PHE A 152 -12.92 -0.58 12.47
C PHE A 152 -11.43 -0.48 12.13
N PRO A 153 -10.54 -1.11 12.91
CA PRO A 153 -9.12 -1.07 12.63
C PRO A 153 -8.83 -1.74 11.29
N GLU A 154 -7.81 -1.25 10.60
CA GLU A 154 -7.25 -1.93 9.43
C GLU A 154 -6.96 -3.39 9.78
N GLN A 155 -7.44 -4.33 8.97
CA GLN A 155 -7.13 -5.75 9.11
C GLN A 155 -6.03 -6.13 8.14
N SER A 156 -5.10 -6.99 8.57
CA SER A 156 -3.92 -7.38 7.79
C SER A 156 -3.78 -8.89 7.80
N LEU A 157 -3.61 -9.47 6.62
CA LEU A 157 -3.40 -10.89 6.40
C LEU A 157 -2.08 -11.10 5.68
N LEU A 158 -1.22 -11.93 6.27
CA LEU A 158 0.01 -12.41 5.64
C LEU A 158 -0.24 -13.84 5.14
N ILE A 159 -0.17 -14.03 3.83
CA ILE A 159 -0.48 -15.30 3.15
C ILE A 159 0.77 -16.18 3.02
N HIS A 160 1.90 -15.57 2.66
CA HIS A 160 3.17 -16.26 2.47
C HIS A 160 4.33 -15.49 3.10
N THR A 161 5.16 -16.18 3.86
CA THR A 161 6.43 -15.66 4.40
C THR A 161 7.59 -15.98 3.45
N THR A 162 8.55 -15.06 3.34
CA THR A 162 9.67 -15.03 2.37
C THR A 162 10.58 -16.28 2.30
N GLY A 163 10.33 -17.34 3.08
CA GLY A 163 11.14 -18.57 3.10
C GLY A 163 10.95 -19.51 1.91
N ASP A 164 9.79 -19.49 1.21
CA ASP A 164 9.47 -20.47 0.15
C ASP A 164 9.51 -19.89 -1.28
N ALA A 165 9.94 -18.63 -1.45
CA ALA A 165 9.79 -17.88 -2.70
C ALA A 165 11.11 -17.31 -3.24
N ASP A 166 12.21 -18.04 -3.08
CA ASP A 166 13.52 -17.65 -3.63
C ASP A 166 13.60 -17.80 -5.16
N SER A 167 12.53 -18.26 -5.82
CA SER A 167 12.39 -18.14 -7.26
C SER A 167 11.60 -16.88 -7.62
N LEU A 168 12.32 -15.75 -7.61
CA LEU A 168 11.93 -14.51 -8.28
C LEU A 168 11.86 -14.77 -9.80
N HIS A 169 10.83 -15.47 -10.26
CA HIS A 169 10.60 -15.70 -11.67
C HIS A 169 10.13 -14.40 -12.30
N LYS A 170 10.99 -13.83 -13.15
CA LYS A 170 10.69 -12.68 -13.99
C LYS A 170 9.50 -13.00 -14.91
N GLY A 171 8.41 -12.25 -14.74
CA GLY A 171 7.33 -12.14 -15.73
C GLY A 171 6.03 -12.90 -15.41
N TRP A 172 5.05 -12.74 -16.32
CA TRP A 172 3.70 -13.33 -16.30
C TRP A 172 3.68 -14.88 -16.19
N GLN A 173 4.82 -15.55 -16.40
CA GLN A 173 4.92 -17.03 -16.45
C GLN A 173 4.82 -17.76 -15.10
N THR A 174 4.54 -17.07 -13.99
CA THR A 174 4.46 -17.70 -12.65
C THR A 174 3.43 -17.04 -11.73
N CYS A 175 2.18 -16.95 -12.16
CA CYS A 175 1.05 -16.87 -11.23
C CYS A 175 0.81 -18.27 -10.59
N MET A 176 1.81 -18.80 -9.89
CA MET A 176 1.69 -20.07 -9.16
C MET A 176 0.83 -19.95 -7.91
N TYR A 177 0.73 -18.73 -7.37
CA TYR A 177 -0.07 -18.38 -6.21
C TYR A 177 -1.25 -17.53 -6.67
N ILE A 178 -2.46 -18.06 -6.55
CA ILE A 178 -3.70 -17.36 -6.90
C ILE A 178 -4.49 -17.14 -5.60
N SER A 179 -4.92 -15.91 -5.37
CA SER A 179 -5.81 -15.57 -4.26
C SER A 179 -7.21 -15.23 -4.79
N PHE A 180 -8.23 -15.93 -4.32
CA PHE A 180 -9.63 -15.59 -4.52
C PHE A 180 -10.13 -14.77 -3.33
N LEU A 181 -10.44 -13.51 -3.59
CA LEU A 181 -10.87 -12.56 -2.59
C LEU A 181 -12.38 -12.32 -2.69
N ASP A 182 -13.16 -12.70 -1.68
CA ASP A 182 -14.59 -12.36 -1.61
C ASP A 182 -14.77 -10.89 -1.27
N VAL A 183 -15.25 -10.08 -2.22
CA VAL A 183 -15.46 -8.65 -1.97
C VAL A 183 -16.56 -8.37 -0.93
N ALA A 184 -17.40 -9.33 -0.57
CA ALA A 184 -18.34 -9.16 0.53
C ALA A 184 -17.66 -9.01 1.90
N LEU A 185 -16.36 -9.31 2.03
CA LEU A 185 -15.59 -9.09 3.27
C LEU A 185 -15.48 -7.62 3.68
N PHE A 186 -15.70 -6.67 2.77
CA PHE A 186 -15.72 -5.24 3.12
C PHE A 186 -17.09 -4.79 3.65
N ASN A 187 -18.08 -5.69 3.67
CA ASN A 187 -19.29 -5.46 4.44
C ASN A 187 -18.97 -5.48 5.93
N ARG A 188 -19.82 -4.81 6.72
CA ARG A 188 -19.63 -4.63 8.16
C ARG A 188 -19.48 -5.97 8.87
N ASP A 189 -18.69 -5.98 9.94
CA ASP A 189 -18.53 -7.09 10.89
C ASP A 189 -17.83 -8.36 10.35
N SER A 190 -17.29 -8.34 9.13
CA SER A 190 -16.49 -9.43 8.57
C SER A 190 -15.05 -9.43 9.12
N SER A 191 -14.64 -10.57 9.65
CA SER A 191 -13.26 -10.84 10.05
C SER A 191 -12.47 -11.38 8.87
N LEU A 192 -11.34 -10.78 8.54
CA LEU A 192 -10.47 -11.24 7.46
C LEU A 192 -9.89 -12.63 7.78
N LYS A 193 -10.28 -13.63 7.00
CA LYS A 193 -9.84 -15.02 7.13
C LYS A 193 -9.33 -15.55 5.80
N SER A 194 -8.50 -16.59 5.87
CA SER A 194 -8.08 -17.30 4.66
C SER A 194 -7.74 -18.75 4.94
N TYR A 195 -7.85 -19.57 3.91
CA TYR A 195 -7.23 -20.89 3.84
C TYR A 195 -6.55 -21.07 2.48
N SER A 196 -5.50 -21.88 2.45
CA SER A 196 -4.74 -22.17 1.23
C SER A 196 -4.81 -23.67 0.92
N ILE A 197 -4.90 -23.99 -0.35
CA ILE A 197 -4.86 -25.35 -0.87
C ILE A 197 -3.71 -25.43 -1.87
N GLU A 198 -2.82 -26.38 -1.65
CA GLU A 198 -1.70 -26.65 -2.53
C GLU A 198 -2.06 -27.72 -3.58
N ASN A 199 -1.34 -27.70 -4.71
CA ASN A 199 -1.42 -28.71 -5.77
C ASN A 199 -2.84 -28.89 -6.37
N ILE A 200 -3.51 -27.78 -6.69
CA ILE A 200 -4.87 -27.82 -7.23
C ILE A 200 -5.02 -28.50 -8.59
N ALA A 201 -3.95 -28.63 -9.37
CA ALA A 201 -3.98 -29.38 -10.62
C ALA A 201 -4.49 -30.83 -10.42
N SER A 202 -4.25 -31.42 -9.24
CA SER A 202 -4.71 -32.77 -8.90
C SER A 202 -6.19 -32.85 -8.52
N ILE A 203 -6.78 -31.80 -7.94
CA ILE A 203 -8.15 -31.77 -7.38
C ILE A 203 -9.10 -30.84 -8.14
N ALA A 204 -8.66 -30.22 -9.24
CA ALA A 204 -9.49 -29.27 -10.01
C ALA A 204 -10.82 -29.87 -10.50
N HIS A 205 -10.87 -31.19 -10.67
CA HIS A 205 -12.07 -31.94 -11.02
C HIS A 205 -13.11 -32.02 -9.88
N GLU A 206 -12.69 -31.78 -8.63
CA GLU A 206 -13.55 -31.74 -7.45
C GLU A 206 -14.28 -30.38 -7.29
N PHE A 207 -13.90 -29.36 -8.07
CA PHE A 207 -14.48 -28.01 -8.02
C PHE A 207 -15.03 -27.54 -9.39
N PRO A 208 -16.01 -28.25 -9.99
CA PRO A 208 -16.50 -28.00 -11.35
C PRO A 208 -17.15 -26.62 -11.54
N ASP A 209 -17.64 -26.02 -10.45
CA ASP A 209 -18.38 -24.75 -10.45
C ASP A 209 -17.49 -23.50 -10.36
N PHE A 210 -16.20 -23.65 -10.06
CA PHE A 210 -15.27 -22.51 -10.04
C PHE A 210 -14.83 -22.16 -11.46
N SER A 211 -15.67 -21.38 -12.16
CA SER A 211 -15.42 -20.88 -13.52
C SER A 211 -14.10 -20.11 -13.68
N TYR A 212 -13.57 -19.55 -12.58
CA TYR A 212 -12.27 -18.89 -12.58
C TYR A 212 -11.09 -19.82 -12.93
N PHE A 213 -11.17 -21.11 -12.60
CA PHE A 213 -10.14 -22.09 -13.00
C PHE A 213 -10.15 -22.36 -14.51
N LYS A 214 -11.30 -22.18 -15.17
CA LYS A 214 -11.42 -22.31 -16.63
C LYS A 214 -10.92 -21.06 -17.37
N ALA A 215 -11.02 -19.89 -16.75
CA ALA A 215 -10.57 -18.62 -17.32
C ALA A 215 -9.04 -18.44 -17.27
N PHE A 216 -8.36 -19.17 -16.37
CA PHE A 216 -6.91 -19.15 -16.30
C PHE A 216 -6.33 -20.20 -17.27
N PRO A 217 -5.40 -19.82 -18.17
CA PRO A 217 -4.63 -20.82 -18.91
C PRO A 217 -3.75 -21.52 -17.90
N MET A 218 -4.20 -22.68 -17.41
CA MET A 218 -3.49 -23.46 -16.40
C MET A 218 -2.57 -24.46 -17.09
N PRO A 219 -1.23 -24.25 -17.08
CA PRO A 219 -0.29 -25.28 -17.49
C PRO A 219 -0.55 -26.55 -16.69
N SER A 220 -0.89 -27.64 -17.38
CA SER A 220 -1.34 -28.92 -16.81
C SER A 220 -0.33 -29.62 -15.90
N ASN A 221 0.93 -29.14 -15.85
CA ASN A 221 2.06 -29.85 -15.23
C ASN A 221 2.71 -29.08 -14.07
N LYS A 222 2.11 -27.99 -13.58
CA LYS A 222 2.65 -27.20 -12.46
C LYS A 222 1.73 -27.26 -11.25
N SER A 223 2.31 -27.36 -10.05
CA SER A 223 1.56 -27.21 -8.80
C SER A 223 1.22 -25.72 -8.61
N TYR A 224 -0.05 -25.45 -8.30
CA TYR A 224 -0.54 -24.11 -7.95
C TYR A 224 -1.03 -24.13 -6.51
N VAL A 225 -0.86 -23.01 -5.83
CA VAL A 225 -1.44 -22.74 -4.53
C VAL A 225 -2.59 -21.78 -4.72
N VAL A 226 -3.76 -22.14 -4.23
CA VAL A 226 -4.91 -21.25 -4.22
C VAL A 226 -5.24 -20.89 -2.79
N THR A 227 -5.30 -19.60 -2.52
CA THR A 227 -5.75 -19.05 -1.26
C THR A 227 -7.15 -18.50 -1.45
N VAL A 228 -8.11 -18.94 -0.64
CA VAL A 228 -9.44 -18.33 -0.56
C VAL A 228 -9.45 -17.39 0.63
N ILE A 229 -9.88 -16.15 0.42
CA ILE A 229 -9.92 -15.07 1.40
C ILE A 229 -11.36 -14.58 1.51
N TYR A 230 -11.89 -14.55 2.73
CA TYR A 230 -13.29 -14.25 3.04
C TYR A 230 -13.44 -13.55 4.39
#